data_AF-A0A3D1YEQ0-F1
#
_entry.id   AF-A0A3D1YEQ0-F1
#
_cell.length_a   1.000
_cell.length_b   1.000
_cell.length_c   1.000
_cell.angle_alpha   90.00
_cell.angle_beta   90.00
_cell.angle_gamma   90.00
#
_symmetry.space_group_name_H-M   'P 1'
#
loop_
_entity.id
_entity.type
_entity.pdbx_description
1 polymer ?
#
loop_
_entity_poly.entity_id
_entity_poly.type
_entity_poly.pdbx_seq_one_letter_code
_entity_poly.pdbx_strand_id
1 'polypeptide(L)'
;DLTDEEKDIVVGMFIENKDKLETILREGMNHEHKVLVLTEPLCDLKTRKRIFRDIIAQYGSINGEPAQILMKPHPRDVLDYEKEFSQYIILDKKFPMEILNYIKDLKFDRVISVLTVTDAILFAKEKLFLGEDFMDRYEAPEIHRQNEQIY
;
A
#
# COMPACT_ATOMS: atom_id res chain seq x y z
N ASP A 1 -22.25 -13.24 3.47
CA ASP A 1 -21.82 -11.95 2.92
C ASP A 1 -22.57 -10.80 3.58
N LEU A 2 -21.88 -9.69 3.79
CA LEU A 2 -22.48 -8.45 4.29
C LEU A 2 -23.32 -7.78 3.19
N THR A 3 -24.42 -7.15 3.57
CA THR A 3 -25.18 -6.21 2.73
C THR A 3 -24.36 -4.95 2.45
N ASP A 4 -24.75 -4.17 1.44
CA ASP A 4 -24.04 -2.93 1.11
C ASP A 4 -24.14 -1.88 2.25
N GLU A 5 -25.26 -1.85 2.98
CA GLU A 5 -25.43 -1.00 4.16
C GLU A 5 -24.48 -1.41 5.31
N GLU A 6 -24.34 -2.71 5.57
CA GLU A 6 -23.39 -3.22 6.57
C GLU A 6 -21.93 -2.95 6.19
N LYS A 7 -21.58 -3.08 4.90
CA LYS A 7 -20.25 -2.72 4.38
C LYS A 7 -19.96 -1.24 4.61
N ASP A 8 -20.92 -0.37 4.33
CA ASP A 8 -20.77 1.06 4.52
C ASP A 8 -20.59 1.44 5.99
N ILE A 9 -21.32 0.80 6.90
CA ILE A 9 -21.14 0.95 8.35
C ILE A 9 -19.72 0.54 8.77
N VAL A 10 -19.26 -0.63 8.32
CA VAL A 10 -17.92 -1.14 8.63
C VAL A 10 -16.84 -0.17 8.12
N VAL A 11 -16.94 0.31 6.89
CA VAL A 11 -16.00 1.31 6.35
C VAL A 11 -16.02 2.59 7.20
N GLY A 12 -17.20 3.08 7.58
CA GLY A 12 -17.36 4.27 8.40
C GLY A 12 -16.73 4.17 9.79
N MET A 13 -16.60 2.97 10.36
CA MET A 13 -15.90 2.76 11.64
C MET A 13 -14.40 3.02 11.57
N PHE A 14 -13.78 2.85 10.39
CA PHE A 14 -12.33 2.98 10.23
C PHE A 14 -11.92 4.19 9.40
N ILE A 15 -12.84 4.80 8.65
CA ILE A 15 -12.59 5.97 7.82
C ILE A 15 -13.56 7.08 8.23
N GLU A 16 -13.16 7.88 9.23
CA GLU A 16 -13.96 9.02 9.73
C GLU A 16 -14.31 10.03 8.61
N ASN A 17 -13.49 10.10 7.55
CA ASN A 17 -13.70 10.96 6.40
C ASN A 17 -13.81 10.16 5.09
N LYS A 18 -14.67 9.13 5.08
CA LYS A 18 -14.92 8.27 3.90
C LYS A 18 -15.20 9.09 2.65
N ASP A 19 -16.11 10.04 2.73
CA ASP A 19 -16.51 10.88 1.58
C ASP A 19 -15.31 11.64 1.00
N LYS A 20 -14.46 12.22 1.86
CA LYS A 20 -13.24 12.93 1.43
C LYS A 20 -12.26 11.98 0.73
N LEU A 21 -12.07 10.78 1.27
CA LEU A 21 -11.20 9.78 0.66
C LEU A 21 -11.75 9.36 -0.71
N GLU A 22 -13.06 9.12 -0.82
CA GLU A 22 -13.71 8.79 -2.09
C GLU A 22 -13.59 9.92 -3.11
N THR A 23 -13.78 11.18 -2.72
CA THR A 23 -13.56 12.34 -3.59
C THR A 23 -12.10 12.40 -4.07
N ILE A 24 -11.12 12.26 -3.18
CA ILE A 24 -9.70 12.27 -3.55
C ILE A 24 -9.39 11.13 -4.53
N LEU A 25 -9.95 9.94 -4.31
CA LEU A 25 -9.77 8.78 -5.19
C LEU A 25 -10.43 8.96 -6.56
N ARG A 26 -11.53 9.72 -6.65
CA ARG A 26 -12.27 9.94 -7.90
C ARG A 26 -11.77 11.14 -8.70
N GLU A 27 -11.26 12.17 -8.03
CA GLU A 27 -10.99 13.47 -8.63
C GLU A 27 -9.56 13.98 -8.41
N GLY A 28 -8.77 13.29 -7.59
CA GLY A 28 -7.40 13.69 -7.31
C GLY A 28 -6.48 13.55 -8.53
N MET A 29 -5.29 14.14 -8.45
CA MET A 29 -4.29 14.04 -9.52
C MET A 29 -4.04 12.57 -9.90
N ASN A 30 -4.01 12.31 -11.21
CA ASN A 30 -3.80 10.98 -11.80
C ASN A 30 -4.86 9.92 -11.41
N HIS A 31 -6.07 10.31 -10.99
CA HIS A 31 -7.09 9.37 -10.51
C HIS A 31 -7.47 8.26 -11.50
N GLU A 32 -7.21 8.41 -12.80
CA GLU A 32 -7.50 7.38 -13.81
C GLU A 32 -6.74 6.07 -13.57
N HIS A 33 -5.55 6.17 -12.98
CA HIS A 33 -4.73 5.03 -12.59
C HIS A 33 -4.43 5.08 -11.10
N LYS A 34 -4.60 3.96 -10.40
CA LYS A 34 -4.39 3.90 -8.95
C LYS A 34 -3.41 2.81 -8.58
N VAL A 35 -2.39 3.18 -7.80
CA VAL A 35 -1.40 2.25 -7.26
C VAL A 35 -1.40 2.35 -5.74
N LEU A 36 -1.57 1.20 -5.08
CA LEU A 36 -1.43 1.08 -3.63
C LEU A 36 -0.07 0.49 -3.29
N VAL A 37 0.70 1.17 -2.45
CA VAL A 37 1.93 0.65 -1.85
C VAL A 37 1.63 0.28 -0.40
N LEU A 38 1.68 -1.01 -0.10
CA LEU A 38 1.67 -1.49 1.28
C LEU A 38 3.08 -1.31 1.83
N THR A 39 3.17 -0.58 2.93
CA THR A 39 4.45 -0.36 3.62
C THR A 39 4.64 -1.36 4.73
N GLU A 40 5.86 -1.54 5.20
CA GLU A 40 6.25 -2.61 6.11
C GLU A 40 7.46 -2.14 6.94
N PRO A 41 7.61 -2.59 8.21
CA PRO A 41 8.71 -2.18 9.08
C PRO A 41 10.04 -2.87 8.69
N LEU A 42 10.48 -2.71 7.45
CA LEU A 42 11.69 -3.29 6.86
C LEU A 42 12.95 -2.53 7.29
N CYS A 43 14.07 -3.21 7.53
CA CYS A 43 15.40 -2.59 7.75
C CYS A 43 15.41 -1.39 8.73
N ASP A 44 16.46 -0.56 8.63
CA ASP A 44 16.52 0.77 9.23
C ASP A 44 15.68 1.81 8.44
N LEU A 45 15.35 2.94 9.08
CA LEU A 45 14.48 3.97 8.52
C LEU A 45 15.00 4.62 7.23
N LYS A 46 16.32 4.80 7.10
CA LYS A 46 16.92 5.42 5.91
C LYS A 46 16.78 4.50 4.72
N THR A 47 17.08 3.22 4.91
CA THR A 47 16.95 2.19 3.88
C THR A 47 15.47 1.96 3.54
N ARG A 48 14.58 1.88 4.53
CA ARG A 48 13.12 1.78 4.34
C ARG A 48 12.56 2.90 3.48
N LYS A 49 12.95 4.14 3.77
CA LYS A 49 12.58 5.31 2.96
C LYS A 49 13.08 5.20 1.53
N ARG A 50 14.29 4.66 1.31
CA ARG A 50 14.84 4.41 -0.04
C ARG A 50 14.02 3.36 -0.78
N ILE A 51 13.73 2.23 -0.13
CA ILE A 51 12.91 1.15 -0.67
C ILE A 51 11.59 1.68 -1.23
N PHE A 52 10.80 2.40 -0.42
CA PHE A 52 9.49 2.87 -0.87
C PHE A 52 9.57 3.96 -1.94
N ARG A 53 10.63 4.77 -1.98
CA ARG A 53 10.87 5.70 -3.10
C ARG A 53 11.17 4.96 -4.40
N ASP A 54 12.01 3.94 -4.34
CA ASP A 54 12.38 3.14 -5.50
C ASP A 54 11.17 2.33 -6.02
N ILE A 55 10.35 1.78 -5.12
CA ILE A 55 9.08 1.11 -5.48
C ILE A 55 8.19 2.06 -6.27
N ILE A 56 7.98 3.28 -5.79
CA ILE A 56 7.11 4.24 -6.46
C ILE A 56 7.73 4.69 -7.80
N ALA A 57 9.04 4.92 -7.85
CA ALA A 57 9.72 5.28 -9.08
C ALA A 57 9.64 4.17 -10.15
N GLN A 58 9.77 2.91 -9.74
CA GLN A 58 9.80 1.76 -10.66
C GLN A 58 8.39 1.30 -11.07
N TYR A 59 7.41 1.39 -10.17
CA TYR A 59 6.10 0.73 -10.34
C TYR A 59 4.90 1.67 -10.19
N GLY A 60 5.12 2.95 -9.91
CA GLY A 60 4.07 3.97 -9.72
C GLY A 60 3.48 4.55 -11.01
N SER A 61 3.70 3.90 -12.15
CA SER A 61 3.12 4.26 -13.44
C SER A 61 2.39 3.06 -14.05
N ILE A 62 1.31 3.34 -14.77
CA ILE A 62 0.50 2.36 -15.50
C ILE A 62 0.51 2.78 -16.97
N ASN A 63 0.88 1.86 -17.88
CA ASN A 63 0.97 2.13 -19.32
C ASN A 63 1.84 3.35 -19.70
N GLY A 64 2.86 3.67 -18.89
CA GLY A 64 3.73 4.82 -19.10
C GLY A 64 3.21 6.14 -18.54
N GLU A 65 2.00 6.16 -17.95
CA GLU A 65 1.42 7.34 -17.31
C GLU A 65 1.55 7.27 -15.79
N PRO A 66 1.88 8.38 -15.09
CA PRO A 66 1.89 8.42 -13.64
C PRO A 66 0.54 8.04 -13.04
N ALA A 67 0.54 7.19 -12.02
CA ALA A 67 -0.67 6.84 -11.28
C ALA A 67 -0.86 7.75 -10.06
N GLN A 68 -2.08 7.79 -9.55
CA GLN A 68 -2.37 8.26 -8.21
C GLN A 68 -1.81 7.25 -7.20
N ILE A 69 -0.81 7.68 -6.44
CA ILE A 69 -0.15 6.83 -5.44
C ILE A 69 -0.85 6.96 -4.10
N LEU A 70 -1.23 5.80 -3.57
CA LEU A 70 -1.69 5.63 -2.21
C LEU A 70 -0.66 4.79 -1.45
N MET A 71 -0.33 5.20 -0.24
CA MET A 71 0.52 4.44 0.66
C MET A 71 -0.29 4.03 1.88
N LYS A 72 -0.18 2.76 2.27
CA LYS A 72 -0.76 2.23 3.50
C LYS A 72 0.36 1.90 4.48
N PRO A 73 0.67 2.81 5.42
CA PRO A 73 1.49 2.57 6.60
C PRO A 73 1.14 1.26 7.34
N HIS A 74 2.12 0.40 7.59
CA HIS A 74 1.93 -0.73 8.50
C HIS A 74 1.84 -0.22 9.94
N PRO A 75 0.93 -0.75 10.79
CA PRO A 75 0.69 -0.20 12.14
C PRO A 75 1.94 -0.20 13.06
N ARG A 76 2.85 -1.15 12.85
CA ARG A 76 4.13 -1.26 13.59
C ARG A 76 5.30 -0.50 12.93
N ASP A 77 5.08 0.12 11.78
CA ASP A 77 6.09 0.95 11.15
C ASP A 77 6.15 2.32 11.84
N VAL A 78 7.37 2.78 12.11
CA VAL A 78 7.67 4.02 12.83
C VAL A 78 8.21 5.11 11.90
N LEU A 79 8.36 4.84 10.59
CA LEU A 79 8.66 5.88 9.61
C LEU A 79 7.47 6.85 9.50
N ASP A 80 7.77 8.14 9.51
CA ASP A 80 6.78 9.19 9.38
C ASP A 80 6.41 9.40 7.89
N TYR A 81 5.45 8.62 7.39
CA TYR A 81 5.04 8.66 5.99
C TYR A 81 4.36 9.98 5.60
N GLU A 82 3.62 10.61 6.52
CA GLU A 82 2.99 11.92 6.25
C GLU A 82 4.04 12.98 5.97
N LYS A 83 5.18 12.93 6.67
CA LYS A 83 6.31 13.84 6.42
C LYS A 83 7.15 13.44 5.21
N GLU A 84 7.52 12.16 5.10
CA GLU A 84 8.51 11.71 4.13
C GLU A 84 7.97 11.51 2.71
N PHE A 85 6.64 11.40 2.59
CA PHE A 85 5.88 11.11 1.38
C PHE A 85 4.64 12.01 1.25
N SER A 86 4.72 13.26 1.74
CA SER A 86 3.61 14.22 1.80
C SER A 86 2.95 14.54 0.45
N GLN A 87 3.59 14.20 -0.66
CA GLN A 87 3.04 14.36 -2.01
C GLN A 87 2.07 13.23 -2.43
N TYR A 88 1.99 12.16 -1.65
CA TYR A 88 1.12 11.01 -1.91
C TYR A 88 -0.02 10.94 -0.90
N ILE A 89 -1.03 10.15 -1.21
CA ILE A 89 -2.15 9.92 -0.28
C ILE A 89 -1.69 8.89 0.75
N ILE A 90 -1.57 9.30 2.00
CA ILE A 90 -1.20 8.42 3.10
C ILE A 90 -2.48 7.99 3.83
N LEU A 91 -2.76 6.69 3.83
CA LEU A 91 -3.86 6.12 4.60
C LEU A 91 -3.48 6.00 6.09
N ASP A 92 -4.46 6.06 6.99
CA ASP A 92 -4.18 5.87 8.41
C ASP A 92 -3.61 4.45 8.66
N LYS A 93 -2.55 4.34 9.46
CA LYS A 93 -1.93 3.05 9.79
C LYS A 93 -2.85 2.11 10.58
N LYS A 94 -3.84 2.66 11.31
CA LYS A 94 -4.86 1.93 12.08
C LYS A 94 -5.93 1.31 11.19
N PHE A 95 -6.07 1.81 9.98
CA PHE A 95 -7.04 1.32 9.00
C PHE A 95 -6.62 -0.08 8.51
N PRO A 96 -7.42 -1.15 8.75
CA PRO A 96 -7.16 -2.46 8.17
C PRO A 96 -7.37 -2.38 6.65
N MET A 97 -6.42 -2.90 5.88
CA MET A 97 -6.44 -2.75 4.42
C MET A 97 -7.60 -3.51 3.76
N GLU A 98 -8.07 -4.57 4.42
CA GLU A 98 -9.18 -5.41 3.99
C GLU A 98 -10.49 -4.63 3.92
N ILE A 99 -10.61 -3.53 4.68
CA ILE A 99 -11.79 -2.65 4.65
C ILE A 99 -11.95 -1.98 3.28
N LEU A 100 -10.86 -1.81 2.50
CA LEU A 100 -10.95 -1.30 1.13
C LEU A 100 -11.73 -2.24 0.20
N ASN A 101 -11.85 -3.54 0.53
CA ASN A 101 -12.70 -4.47 -0.23
C ASN A 101 -14.19 -4.10 -0.15
N TYR A 102 -14.57 -3.30 0.83
CA TYR A 102 -15.96 -2.89 1.07
C TYR A 102 -16.29 -1.52 0.48
N ILE A 103 -15.32 -0.78 -0.05
CA ILE A 103 -15.56 0.51 -0.71
C ILE A 103 -16.07 0.25 -2.12
N LYS A 104 -17.30 0.68 -2.38
CA LYS A 104 -17.96 0.49 -3.68
C LYS A 104 -17.19 1.17 -4.81
N ASP A 105 -17.05 0.46 -5.92
CA ASP A 105 -16.35 0.90 -7.14
C ASP A 105 -14.85 1.22 -6.98
N LEU A 106 -14.27 0.97 -5.80
CA LEU A 106 -12.84 1.13 -5.61
C LEU A 106 -12.08 0.01 -6.33
N LYS A 107 -11.26 0.39 -7.32
CA LYS A 107 -10.33 -0.51 -7.99
C LYS A 107 -8.97 0.15 -8.16
N PHE A 108 -7.94 -0.61 -7.78
CA PHE A 108 -6.55 -0.31 -8.03
C PHE A 108 -6.08 -1.06 -9.27
N ASP A 109 -5.27 -0.40 -10.09
CA ASP A 109 -4.56 -1.06 -11.19
C ASP A 109 -3.50 -2.00 -10.64
N ARG A 110 -2.78 -1.56 -9.58
CA ARG A 110 -1.74 -2.35 -8.94
C ARG A 110 -1.73 -2.17 -7.43
N VAL A 111 -1.53 -3.27 -6.71
CA VAL A 111 -1.12 -3.26 -5.31
C VAL A 111 0.28 -3.84 -5.20
N ILE A 112 1.17 -3.18 -4.47
CA ILE A 112 2.57 -3.56 -4.32
C ILE A 112 2.87 -3.80 -2.85
N SER A 113 3.62 -4.87 -2.60
CA SER A 113 4.10 -5.27 -1.27
C SER A 113 5.48 -5.91 -1.39
N VAL A 114 6.27 -5.86 -0.33
CA VAL A 114 7.57 -6.55 -0.29
C VAL A 114 7.40 -7.92 0.34
N LEU A 115 6.99 -8.00 1.61
CA LEU A 115 6.87 -9.25 2.38
C LEU A 115 5.43 -9.51 2.87
N THR A 116 4.51 -8.57 2.64
CA THR A 116 3.09 -8.73 2.99
C THR A 116 2.34 -9.51 1.92
N VAL A 117 1.72 -10.64 2.30
CA VAL A 117 0.88 -11.42 1.38
C VAL A 117 -0.39 -10.64 1.02
N THR A 118 -0.79 -10.67 -0.25
CA THR A 118 -1.88 -9.84 -0.81
C THR A 118 -3.09 -10.65 -1.29
N ASP A 119 -3.18 -11.94 -0.95
CA ASP A 119 -4.20 -12.86 -1.46
C ASP A 119 -5.63 -12.41 -1.13
N ALA A 120 -5.85 -11.89 0.07
CA ALA A 120 -7.16 -11.40 0.53
C ALA A 120 -7.63 -10.08 -0.13
N ILE A 121 -6.80 -9.46 -0.96
CA ILE A 121 -7.16 -8.24 -1.69
C ILE A 121 -8.04 -8.57 -2.89
N LEU A 122 -9.22 -7.95 -2.97
CA LEU A 122 -10.17 -8.14 -4.07
C LEU A 122 -10.31 -6.88 -4.95
N PHE A 123 -9.82 -5.74 -4.47
CA PHE A 123 -9.92 -4.44 -5.15
C PHE A 123 -8.78 -4.15 -6.15
N ALA A 124 -7.97 -5.14 -6.55
CA ALA A 124 -6.78 -4.93 -7.38
C ALA A 124 -6.82 -5.72 -8.69
N LYS A 125 -6.44 -5.10 -9.81
CA LYS A 125 -6.25 -5.81 -11.10
C LYS A 125 -4.96 -6.63 -11.09
N GLU A 126 -3.87 -6.04 -10.61
CA GLU A 126 -2.56 -6.67 -10.46
C GLU A 126 -2.10 -6.61 -9.00
N LYS A 127 -1.52 -7.70 -8.51
CA LYS A 127 -0.86 -7.79 -7.21
C LYS A 127 0.60 -8.10 -7.43
N LEU A 128 1.48 -7.19 -7.07
CA LEU A 128 2.91 -7.32 -7.18
C LEU A 128 3.52 -7.61 -5.81
N PHE A 129 3.88 -8.87 -5.58
CA PHE A 129 4.65 -9.31 -4.43
C PHE A 129 6.12 -9.36 -4.81
N LEU A 130 6.94 -8.51 -4.20
CA LEU A 130 8.34 -8.35 -4.59
C LEU A 130 9.26 -9.39 -3.94
N GLY A 131 8.92 -9.88 -2.75
CA GLY A 131 9.61 -10.97 -2.06
C GLY A 131 10.99 -10.60 -1.48
N GLU A 132 11.66 -11.60 -0.94
CA GLU A 132 13.00 -11.45 -0.33
C GLU A 132 14.08 -11.09 -1.37
N ASP A 133 14.01 -11.62 -2.59
CA ASP A 133 14.96 -11.29 -3.67
C ASP A 133 15.03 -9.78 -3.99
N PHE A 134 13.93 -9.06 -3.77
CA PHE A 134 13.92 -7.61 -3.93
C PHE A 134 14.78 -6.91 -2.86
N MET A 135 14.84 -7.47 -1.65
CA MET A 135 15.54 -6.93 -0.49
C MET A 135 17.06 -7.10 -0.56
N ASP A 136 17.56 -8.06 -1.34
CA ASP A 136 19.00 -8.24 -1.63
C ASP A 136 19.66 -6.97 -2.19
N ARG A 137 18.88 -6.05 -2.77
CA ARG A 137 19.35 -4.76 -3.31
C ARG A 137 19.56 -3.70 -2.22
N TYR A 138 19.10 -3.96 -1.00
CA TYR A 138 19.02 -2.98 0.10
C TYR A 138 19.79 -3.42 1.34
N GLU A 139 19.82 -4.71 1.63
CA GLU A 139 20.61 -5.28 2.71
C GLU A 139 21.11 -6.68 2.32
N ALA A 140 22.12 -7.18 3.03
CA ALA A 140 22.68 -8.50 2.76
C ALA A 140 21.62 -9.60 3.00
N PRO A 141 21.58 -10.67 2.19
CA PRO A 141 20.61 -11.77 2.33
C PRO A 141 20.57 -12.34 3.75
N GLU A 142 21.71 -12.40 4.44
CA GLU A 142 21.85 -12.93 5.79
C GLU A 142 21.12 -12.09 6.85
N ILE A 143 20.69 -10.87 6.53
CA ILE A 143 19.96 -10.01 7.47
C ILE A 143 18.45 -10.29 7.43
N HIS A 144 17.90 -10.56 6.25
CA HIS A 144 16.45 -10.61 6.04
C HIS A 144 15.90 -12.01 5.73
N ARG A 145 16.73 -12.92 5.21
CA ARG A 145 16.34 -14.31 4.90
C ARG A 145 16.52 -15.23 6.09
N GLN A 146 15.84 -14.93 7.20
CA GLN A 146 16.02 -15.66 8.45
C GLN A 146 15.59 -17.13 8.35
N ASN A 147 14.61 -17.43 7.49
CA ASN A 147 14.10 -18.79 7.31
C ASN A 147 15.06 -19.69 6.52
N GLU A 148 15.91 -19.11 5.65
CA GLU A 148 16.90 -19.86 4.86
C GLU A 148 18.17 -20.19 5.66
N GLN A 149 18.35 -19.57 6.83
CA GLN A 149 19.50 -19.77 7.72
C GLN A 149 19.30 -20.89 8.74
N ILE A 150 18.10 -21.46 8.81
CA ILE A 150 17.80 -22.62 9.67
C ILE A 150 18.08 -23.88 8.85
N TYR A 151 19.36 -24.29 8.81
CA TYR A 151 19.82 -25.58 8.30
C TYR A 151 20.64 -26.32 9.37
#